data_AF-A0A8J5QSL2-F1
#
_entry.id   AF-A0A8J5QSL2-F1
#
_cell.length_a   1.000
_cell.length_b   1.000
_cell.length_c   1.000
_cell.angle_alpha   90.00
_cell.angle_beta   90.00
_cell.angle_gamma   90.00
#
_symmetry.space_group_name_H-M   'P 1'
#
loop_
_entity.id
_entity.type
_entity.pdbx_description
1 polymer ?
#
loop_
_entity_poly.entity_id
_entity_poly.type
_entity_poly.pdbx_seq_one_letter_code
_entity_poly.pdbx_strand_id
1 'polypeptide(L)'
;MSFTIHRNLCLVPKEWLGFNLDSLEVLVCKVIVEDLRHNRESTSCSVRIEKVSARLRYYKGHPWMQRVDDENEEPELTEYYGLFIPCAHCTEFM
;
A
#
# COMPACT_ATOMS: atom_id res chain seq x y z
N MET A 1 -18.13 -19.11 -15.56
CA MET A 1 -17.33 -19.18 -14.32
C MET A 1 -16.95 -17.76 -13.95
N SER A 2 -17.39 -17.26 -12.79
CA SER A 2 -16.92 -15.98 -12.27
C SER A 2 -15.56 -16.19 -11.62
N PHE A 3 -14.52 -15.54 -12.13
CA PHE A 3 -13.24 -15.48 -11.44
C PHE A 3 -13.35 -14.43 -10.34
N THR A 4 -13.26 -14.86 -9.08
CA THR A 4 -13.21 -13.95 -7.93
C THR A 4 -11.74 -13.59 -7.69
N ILE A 5 -11.39 -12.32 -7.90
CA ILE A 5 -10.05 -11.81 -7.59
C ILE A 5 -10.09 -11.30 -6.15
N HIS A 6 -9.36 -11.95 -5.24
CA HIS A 6 -9.19 -11.42 -3.89
C HIS A 6 -8.37 -10.13 -3.93
N ARG A 7 -8.93 -9.05 -3.40
CA ARG A 7 -8.30 -7.74 -3.30
C ARG A 7 -8.26 -7.30 -1.84
N ASN A 8 -7.15 -6.68 -1.45
CA ASN A 8 -6.97 -6.10 -0.13
C ASN A 8 -7.13 -4.58 -0.22
N LEU A 9 -7.70 -3.98 0.81
CA LEU A 9 -7.70 -2.54 0.97
C LEU A 9 -6.33 -2.08 1.46
N CYS A 10 -5.72 -1.14 0.76
CA CYS A 10 -4.54 -0.40 1.20
C CYS A 10 -4.85 1.09 1.29
N LEU A 11 -4.43 1.73 2.38
CA LEU A 11 -4.56 3.16 2.54
C LEU A 11 -3.32 3.86 1.97
N VAL A 12 -3.52 4.79 1.03
CA VAL A 12 -2.44 5.54 0.38
C VAL A 12 -2.68 7.05 0.52
N PRO A 13 -1.63 7.90 0.59
CA PRO A 13 -1.80 9.35 0.66
C PRO A 13 -2.63 9.86 -0.53
N LYS A 14 -3.59 10.76 -0.28
CA LYS A 14 -4.46 11.31 -1.35
C LYS A 14 -3.68 12.07 -2.42
N GLU A 15 -2.53 12.63 -2.07
CA GLU A 15 -1.64 13.33 -2.98
C GLU A 15 -1.12 12.40 -4.08
N TRP A 16 -1.07 11.10 -3.83
CA TRP A 16 -0.69 10.10 -4.84
C TRP A 16 -1.77 9.89 -5.89
N LEU A 17 -3.00 10.37 -5.70
CA LEU A 17 -4.07 10.26 -6.70
C LEU A 17 -3.82 11.11 -7.95
N GLY A 18 -2.87 12.05 -7.91
CA GLY A 18 -2.36 12.72 -9.11
C GLY A 18 -1.52 11.80 -10.00
N PHE A 19 -1.07 10.66 -9.48
CA PHE A 19 -0.40 9.61 -10.23
C PHE A 19 -1.41 8.66 -10.88
N ASN A 20 -1.01 7.96 -11.94
CA ASN A 20 -1.87 6.96 -12.58
C ASN A 20 -2.23 5.82 -11.60
N LEU A 21 -3.53 5.58 -11.41
CA LEU A 21 -4.04 4.62 -10.41
C LEU A 21 -3.60 3.18 -10.67
N ASP A 22 -3.57 2.73 -11.93
CA ASP A 22 -3.13 1.37 -12.27
C ASP A 22 -1.65 1.17 -11.92
N SER A 23 -0.84 2.19 -12.21
CA SER A 23 0.58 2.22 -11.85
C SER A 23 0.77 2.28 -10.34
N LEU A 24 -0.11 2.99 -9.62
CA LEU A 24 -0.10 3.07 -8.16
C LEU A 24 -0.44 1.71 -7.53
N GLU A 25 -1.46 1.02 -8.05
CA GLU A 25 -1.84 -0.33 -7.64
C GLU A 25 -0.67 -1.31 -7.79
N VAL A 26 -0.01 -1.32 -8.94
CA VAL A 26 1.16 -2.18 -9.19
C VAL A 26 2.32 -1.84 -8.25
N LEU A 27 2.61 -0.56 -8.05
CA LEU A 27 3.70 -0.11 -7.18
C LEU A 27 3.47 -0.54 -5.72
N VAL A 28 2.28 -0.26 -5.18
CA VAL A 28 1.91 -0.59 -3.80
C VAL A 28 1.88 -2.11 -3.61
N CYS A 29 1.37 -2.86 -4.59
CA CYS A 29 1.40 -4.32 -4.55
C CYS A 29 2.84 -4.86 -4.45
N LYS A 30 3.77 -4.36 -5.27
CA LYS A 30 5.19 -4.74 -5.20
C LYS A 30 5.80 -4.46 -3.83
N VAL A 31 5.52 -3.30 -3.25
CA VAL A 31 6.02 -2.90 -1.93
C VAL A 31 5.56 -3.88 -0.84
N ILE A 32 4.29 -4.28 -0.88
CA ILE A 32 3.73 -5.23 0.09
C ILE A 32 4.29 -6.65 -0.12
N VAL A 33 4.44 -7.08 -1.38
CA VAL A 33 5.07 -8.38 -1.69
C VAL A 33 6.51 -8.43 -1.16
N GLU A 34 7.29 -7.36 -1.35
CA GLU A 34 8.66 -7.29 -0.86
C GLU A 34 8.72 -7.27 0.67
N ASP A 35 7.83 -6.51 1.35
CA ASP A 35 7.73 -6.53 2.81
C ASP A 35 7.40 -7.92 3.38
N LEU A 36 6.46 -8.63 2.74
CA LEU A 36 6.09 -10.00 3.11
C LEU A 36 7.24 -10.99 2.90
N ARG A 37 7.98 -10.87 1.79
CA ARG A 37 9.14 -11.74 1.47
C ARG A 37 10.25 -11.66 2.50
N HIS A 38 10.45 -10.48 3.09
CA HIS A 38 11.48 -10.27 4.11
C HIS A 38 10.94 -10.52 5.53
N ASN A 39 9.86 -11.29 5.70
CA ASN A 39 9.21 -11.57 6.99
C ASN A 39 8.87 -10.33 7.82
N ARG A 40 8.70 -9.16 7.18
CA ARG A 40 8.58 -7.85 7.87
C ARG A 40 9.76 -7.52 8.78
N GLU A 41 10.90 -8.21 8.62
CA GLU A 41 12.14 -8.02 9.38
C GLU A 41 13.01 -6.90 8.78
N SER A 42 12.80 -6.55 7.50
CA SER A 42 13.57 -5.51 6.82
C SER A 42 12.90 -4.13 6.91
N THR A 43 13.77 -3.14 7.12
CA THR A 43 13.59 -1.69 7.06
C THR A 43 12.30 -1.26 6.35
N SER A 44 11.38 -0.64 7.09
CA SER A 44 10.10 -0.08 6.60
C SER A 44 10.17 0.33 5.12
N CYS A 45 9.53 -0.42 4.23
CA CYS A 45 9.60 -0.14 2.80
C CYS A 45 9.05 1.27 2.56
N SER A 46 9.91 2.18 2.09
CA SER A 46 9.54 3.56 1.82
C SER A 46 9.49 3.82 0.32
N VAL A 47 8.48 4.56 -0.09
CA VAL A 47 8.21 4.93 -1.48
C VAL A 47 8.05 6.43 -1.54
N ARG A 48 8.67 7.04 -2.54
CA ARG A 48 8.48 8.45 -2.85
C ARG A 48 7.84 8.59 -4.22
N ILE A 49 6.69 9.24 -4.25
CA ILE A 49 6.02 9.66 -5.49
C ILE A 49 5.96 11.18 -5.44
N GLU A 50 6.59 11.83 -6.42
CA GLU A 50 6.72 13.29 -6.47
C GLU A 50 7.32 13.86 -5.16
N LYS A 51 6.53 14.63 -4.43
CA LYS A 51 6.91 15.32 -3.19
C LYS A 51 6.51 14.54 -1.94
N VAL A 52 5.77 13.44 -2.07
CA VAL A 52 5.24 12.69 -0.93
C VAL A 52 5.98 11.37 -0.77
N SER A 53 6.68 11.25 0.35
CA SER A 53 7.33 10.02 0.80
C SER A 53 6.43 9.34 1.82
N ALA A 54 6.20 8.04 1.65
CA ALA A 54 5.43 7.23 2.59
C ALA A 54 6.16 5.91 2.89
N ARG A 55 5.98 5.42 4.12
CA ARG A 55 6.48 4.13 4.59
C ARG A 55 5.32 3.15 4.75
N LEU A 56 5.53 1.90 4.37
CA LEU A 56 4.56 0.85 4.63
C LEU A 56 4.47 0.58 6.14
N ARG A 57 3.24 0.62 6.65
CA ARG A 57 2.83 0.19 7.98
C ARG A 57 1.55 -0.64 7.88
N TYR A 58 1.12 -1.17 9.02
CA TYR A 58 -0.14 -1.89 9.12
C TYR A 58 -0.99 -1.29 10.22
N TYR A 59 -2.24 -0.95 9.90
CA TYR A 59 -3.24 -0.49 10.86
C TYR A 59 -4.42 -1.46 10.84
N LYS A 60 -4.74 -2.05 12.00
CA LYS A 60 -5.79 -3.09 12.16
C LYS A 60 -5.69 -4.22 11.13
N GLY A 61 -4.47 -4.61 10.76
CA GLY A 61 -4.21 -5.67 9.78
C GLY A 61 -4.27 -5.24 8.31
N HIS A 62 -4.63 -3.98 8.02
CA HIS A 62 -4.62 -3.43 6.66
C HIS A 62 -3.32 -2.68 6.36
N PRO A 63 -2.74 -2.87 5.16
CA PRO A 63 -1.56 -2.11 4.75
C PRO A 63 -1.90 -0.62 4.61
N TRP A 64 -0.99 0.22 5.08
CA TRP A 64 -1.11 1.65 5.10
C TRP A 64 0.23 2.28 4.74
N MET A 65 0.24 3.01 3.62
CA MET A 65 1.38 3.83 3.21
C MET A 65 1.35 5.15 3.99
N GLN A 66 1.82 5.12 5.23
CA GLN A 66 1.87 6.28 6.12
C GLN A 66 2.89 7.30 5.61
N ARG A 67 2.52 8.58 5.48
CA ARG A 67 3.48 9.63 5.11
C ARG A 67 4.62 9.69 6.12
N VAL A 68 5.84 10.01 5.69
CA VAL A 68 7.02 10.00 6.59
C VAL A 68 6.94 11.09 7.67
N ASP A 69 6.29 12.20 7.35
CA ASP A 69 5.99 13.34 8.23
C ASP A 69 4.69 13.17 9.03
N ASP A 70 3.94 12.09 8.80
CA ASP A 70 2.76 11.75 9.57
C ASP A 70 3.18 10.97 10.83
N GLU A 71 3.04 11.62 11.99
CA GLU A 71 3.35 11.07 13.30
C GLU A 71 2.15 10.36 13.95
N ASN A 72 0.97 10.35 13.32
CA ASN A 72 -0.21 9.71 13.89
C ASN A 72 -0.03 8.19 13.98
N GLU A 73 -0.59 7.58 15.02
CA GLU A 73 -0.56 6.11 15.15
C GLU A 73 -1.63 5.42 14.28
N GLU A 74 -2.61 6.19 13.81
CA GLU A 74 -3.70 5.73 12.97
C GLU A 74 -3.94 6.64 11.75
N PRO A 75 -4.48 6.09 10.64
CA PRO A 75 -4.72 6.86 9.44
C PRO A 75 -5.90 7.82 9.60
N GLU A 76 -5.63 9.11 9.45
CA GLU A 76 -6.66 10.13 9.27
C GLU A 76 -7.38 9.92 7.93
N LEU A 77 -8.59 9.35 7.95
CA LEU A 77 -9.30 8.93 6.73
C LEU A 77 -9.56 10.07 5.73
N THR A 78 -9.53 11.32 6.18
CA THR A 78 -9.63 12.51 5.30
C THR A 78 -8.36 12.78 4.51
N GLU A 79 -7.22 12.25 4.92
CA GLU A 79 -5.90 12.43 4.29
C GLU A 79 -5.50 11.25 3.38
N TYR A 80 -6.15 10.11 3.57
CA TYR A 80 -5.84 8.87 2.86
C TYR A 80 -6.96 8.42 1.91
N TYR A 81 -6.58 7.68 0.88
CA TYR A 81 -7.47 7.05 -0.09
C TYR A 81 -7.41 5.53 0.03
N GLY A 82 -8.58 4.88 -0.06
CA GLY A 82 -8.69 3.43 -0.08
C GLY A 82 -8.42 2.87 -1.46
N LEU A 83 -7.20 2.37 -1.68
CA LEU A 83 -6.79 1.70 -2.91
C LEU A 83 -6.99 0.18 -2.75
N PHE A 84 -7.81 -0.42 -3.61
CA PHE A 84 -7.93 -1.87 -3.65
C PHE A 84 -6.79 -2.45 -4.48
N ILE A 85 -5.94 -3.25 -3.86
CA ILE A 85 -4.81 -3.92 -4.52
C ILE A 85 -5.07 -5.42 -4.61
N PRO A 86 -4.50 -6.15 -5.59
CA PRO A 86 -4.58 -7.60 -5.63
C PRO A 86 -3.95 -8.20 -4.37
N CYS A 87 -4.51 -9.28 -3.84
CA CYS A 87 -3.92 -9.96 -2.70
C CYS A 87 -2.60 -10.61 -3.11
N ALA A 88 -1.48 -10.12 -2.56
CA ALA A 88 -0.13 -10.63 -2.80
C ALA A 88 -0.03 -12.17 -2.72
N HIS A 89 -0.68 -12.78 -1.72
CA HIS A 89 -0.72 -14.24 -1.54
C HIS A 89 -1.57 -14.96 -2.61
N CYS A 90 -2.66 -14.35 -3.07
CA CYS A 90 -3.50 -14.94 -4.11
C CYS A 90 -2.95 -14.69 -5.53
N THR A 91 -2.01 -13.75 -5.66
CA THR A 91 -1.29 -13.44 -6.91
C THR A 91 0.12 -14.02 -6.94
N GLU A 92 0.51 -14.87 -5.98
CA GLU A 92 1.60 -15.82 -6.26
C GLU A 92 1.17 -16.57 -7.53
N PHE A 93 1.97 -16.49 -8.59
CA PHE A 93 1.66 -16.85 -9.98
C PHE A 93 1.03 -15.73 -10.85
N MET A 94 1.90 -14.82 -11.32
CA MET A 94 2.35 -14.88 -12.72
C MET A 94 3.86 -14.76 -12.80
#